data_AF-A0A3S5AF43-F1
#
_entry.id   AF-A0A3S5AF43-F1
#
_cell.length_a   1.000
_cell.length_b   1.000
_cell.length_c   1.000
_cell.angle_alpha   90.00
_cell.angle_beta   90.00
_cell.angle_gamma   90.00
#
_symmetry.space_group_name_H-M   'P 1'
#
loop_
_entity.id
_entity.type
_entity.pdbx_description
1 polymer ?
#
loop_
_entity_poly.entity_id
_entity_poly.type
_entity_poly.pdbx_seq_one_letter_code
_entity_poly.pdbx_strand_id
1 'polypeptide(L)'
;MDYGDYEDLMLSYMIKDTRWLCLGLFMLIGFLVIASRSFLIPLVCAVGLLWSAVVSYRIYALLVDADRLPLINMLGFVLLLGLGTDDTLVYCQVNLLLRHTLMVWTR
;
A
#
# COMPACT_ATOMS: atom_id res chain seq x y z
N MET A 1 18.66 -30.41 -11.31
CA MET A 1 18.14 -29.03 -11.39
C MET A 1 18.87 -28.30 -10.28
N ASP A 2 19.79 -27.42 -10.65
CA ASP A 2 20.80 -26.86 -9.74
C ASP A 2 20.17 -25.79 -8.85
N TYR A 3 20.49 -25.77 -7.56
CA TYR A 3 19.85 -24.84 -6.61
C TYR A 3 20.15 -23.38 -6.92
N GLY A 4 21.30 -23.09 -7.55
CA GLY A 4 21.68 -21.74 -7.98
C GLY A 4 20.73 -21.15 -9.04
N ASP A 5 20.31 -21.95 -10.02
CA ASP A 5 19.40 -21.49 -11.08
C ASP A 5 18.03 -21.07 -10.54
N TYR A 6 17.54 -21.73 -9.48
CA TYR A 6 16.25 -21.41 -8.88
C TYR A 6 16.26 -20.09 -8.11
N GLU A 7 17.33 -19.81 -7.37
CA GLU A 7 17.44 -18.56 -6.61
C GLU A 7 17.53 -17.36 -7.54
N ASP A 8 18.30 -17.48 -8.64
CA ASP A 8 18.41 -16.44 -9.66
C ASP A 8 17.08 -16.22 -10.39
N LEU A 9 16.35 -17.29 -10.71
CA LEU A 9 15.01 -17.20 -11.27
C LEU A 9 14.06 -16.47 -10.30
N MET A 10 14.08 -16.86 -9.02
CA MET A 10 13.18 -16.28 -8.00
C MET A 10 13.44 -14.78 -7.84
N LEU A 11 14.71 -14.35 -7.76
CA LEU A 11 15.07 -12.93 -7.70
C LEU A 11 14.60 -12.15 -8.93
N SER A 12 14.77 -12.74 -10.12
CA SER A 12 14.31 -12.12 -11.38
C SER A 12 12.80 -11.89 -11.39
N TYR A 13 12.02 -12.86 -10.92
CA TYR A 13 10.56 -12.71 -10.78
C TYR A 13 10.19 -11.66 -9.72
N MET A 14 10.85 -11.65 -8.57
CA MET A 14 10.60 -10.66 -7.51
C MET A 14 10.82 -9.22 -7.98
N ILE A 15 11.91 -8.97 -8.73
CA ILE A 15 12.19 -7.64 -9.29
C ILE A 15 11.11 -7.24 -10.28
N LYS A 16 10.66 -8.17 -11.12
CA LYS A 16 9.59 -7.92 -12.10
C LYS A 16 8.28 -7.58 -11.41
N ASP A 17 7.90 -8.31 -10.37
CA ASP A 17 6.65 -8.09 -9.63
C ASP A 17 6.68 -6.77 -8.84
N THR A 18 7.84 -6.39 -8.31
CA THR A 18 8.02 -5.09 -7.62
C THR A 18 7.75 -3.91 -8.58
N ARG A 19 8.10 -4.04 -9.87
CA ARG A 19 7.80 -3.00 -10.87
C ARG A 19 6.29 -2.85 -11.10
N TRP A 20 5.57 -3.97 -11.17
CA TRP A 20 4.11 -3.96 -11.29
C TRP A 20 3.44 -3.40 -10.03
N LEU A 21 3.95 -3.76 -8.85
CA LEU A 21 3.48 -3.21 -7.57
C LEU A 21 3.65 -1.68 -7.52
N CYS A 22 4.80 -1.19 -7.97
CA CYS A 22 5.09 0.24 -8.02
C CYS A 22 4.12 0.99 -8.96
N LEU A 23 3.84 0.42 -10.14
CA LEU A 23 2.83 0.95 -11.07
C LEU A 23 1.44 1.00 -10.41
N GLY A 24 1.06 -0.05 -9.69
CA GLY A 24 -0.19 -0.12 -8.93
C GLY A 24 -0.29 0.99 -7.88
N LEU A 25 0.79 1.21 -7.11
CA LEU A 25 0.86 2.30 -6.13
C LEU A 25 0.70 3.68 -6.78
N PHE A 26 1.32 3.93 -7.94
CA PHE A 26 1.14 5.20 -8.65
C PHE A 26 -0.30 5.41 -9.13
N MET A 27 -0.94 4.37 -9.68
CA MET A 27 -2.35 4.45 -10.07
C MET A 27 -3.27 4.70 -8.88
N LEU A 28 -3.00 4.05 -7.75
CA LEU A 28 -3.73 4.19 -6.50
C LEU A 28 -3.68 5.63 -5.97
N ILE A 29 -2.48 6.21 -5.89
CA ILE A 29 -2.28 7.61 -5.49
C ILE A 29 -3.04 8.53 -6.46
N GLY A 30 -2.95 8.29 -7.76
CA GLY A 30 -3.70 9.04 -8.77
C GLY A 30 -5.21 9.01 -8.54
N PHE A 31 -5.77 7.83 -8.24
CA PHE A 31 -7.19 7.68 -7.94
C PHE A 31 -7.59 8.40 -6.64
N LEU A 32 -6.76 8.31 -5.61
CA LEU A 32 -6.98 9.01 -4.33
C LEU A 32 -6.93 10.53 -4.47
N VAL A 33 -6.06 11.07 -5.33
CA VAL A 33 -6.02 12.51 -5.63
C VAL A 33 -7.34 12.95 -6.28
N ILE A 34 -7.87 12.16 -7.22
CA ILE A 34 -9.16 12.45 -7.87
C ILE A 34 -10.30 12.40 -6.84
N ALA A 35 -10.31 11.39 -5.97
CA ALA A 35 -11.36 11.19 -4.97
C ALA A 35 -11.37 12.27 -3.89
N SER A 36 -10.20 12.61 -3.34
CA SER A 36 -10.07 13.58 -2.24
C SER A 36 -10.07 15.04 -2.68
N ARG A 37 -9.90 15.31 -3.99
CA ARG A 37 -9.66 16.66 -4.56
C ARG A 37 -8.52 17.41 -3.88
N SER A 38 -7.58 16.69 -3.25
CA SER A 38 -6.45 17.25 -2.52
C SER A 38 -5.22 16.36 -2.69
N PHE A 39 -4.05 16.97 -2.83
CA PHE A 39 -2.79 16.22 -2.95
C PHE A 39 -2.18 15.81 -1.60
N LEU A 40 -2.59 16.44 -0.50
CA LEU A 40 -1.99 16.18 0.82
C LEU A 40 -2.45 14.85 1.42
N ILE A 41 -3.74 14.54 1.34
CA ILE A 41 -4.33 13.32 1.93
C ILE A 41 -3.71 12.05 1.31
N PRO A 42 -3.61 11.92 -0.03
CA PRO A 42 -2.98 10.75 -0.66
C PRO A 42 -1.49 10.62 -0.33
N LEU A 43 -0.77 11.74 -0.18
CA LEU A 43 0.66 11.73 0.13
C LEU A 43 0.92 11.24 1.57
N VAL A 44 0.15 11.74 2.53
CA VAL A 44 0.23 11.26 3.94
C VAL A 44 -0.16 9.79 4.02
N CYS A 45 -1.18 9.36 3.27
CA CYS A 45 -1.56 7.95 3.16
C CYS A 45 -0.41 7.09 2.62
N ALA A 46 0.22 7.50 1.52
CA ALA A 46 1.33 6.75 0.92
C ALA A 46 2.51 6.62 1.89
N VAL A 47 2.87 7.70 2.60
CA VAL A 47 3.90 7.68 3.63
C VAL A 47 3.51 6.74 4.78
N GLY A 48 2.25 6.78 5.23
CA GLY A 48 1.73 5.90 6.28
C GLY A 48 1.77 4.42 5.88
N LEU A 49 1.36 4.09 4.66
CA LEU A 49 1.43 2.72 4.12
C LEU A 49 2.86 2.21 4.04
N LEU A 50 3.78 3.02 3.50
CA LEU A 50 5.20 2.66 3.42
C LEU A 50 5.81 2.48 4.82
N TRP A 51 5.46 3.35 5.77
CA TRP A 51 5.91 3.25 7.15
C TRP A 51 5.41 1.97 7.82
N SER A 52 4.12 1.66 7.67
CA SER A 52 3.51 0.44 8.19
C SER A 52 4.21 -0.82 7.63
N ALA A 53 4.50 -0.82 6.33
CA ALA A 53 5.25 -1.88 5.66
C ALA A 53 6.65 -2.08 6.26
N VAL A 54 7.41 -0.99 6.47
CA VAL A 54 8.77 -1.06 7.05
C VAL A 54 8.74 -1.60 8.48
N VAL A 55 7.79 -1.11 9.30
CA VAL A 55 7.63 -1.55 10.69
C VAL A 55 7.22 -3.03 10.74
N SER A 56 6.27 -3.44 9.91
CA SER A 56 5.84 -4.84 9.81
C SER A 56 6.99 -5.76 9.41
N TYR A 57 7.81 -5.36 8.42
CA TYR A 57 9.00 -6.10 8.02
C TYR A 57 10.03 -6.22 9.16
N ARG A 58 10.28 -5.12 9.90
CA ARG A 58 11.18 -5.15 11.07
C ARG A 58 10.68 -6.12 12.13
N ILE A 59 9.38 -6.11 12.43
CA ILE A 59 8.76 -7.03 13.40
C ILE A 59 8.90 -8.48 12.92
N TYR A 60 8.63 -8.74 11.64
CA TYR A 60 8.78 -10.05 11.04
C TYR A 60 10.22 -10.57 11.11
N ALA A 61 11.20 -9.74 10.75
CA ALA A 61 12.61 -10.09 10.80
C ALA A 61 13.07 -10.43 12.22
N LEU A 62 12.58 -9.70 13.23
CA LEU A 62 12.90 -9.96 14.65
C LEU A 62 12.26 -11.25 15.18
N LEU A 63 11.07 -11.62 14.70
CA LEU A 63 10.32 -12.78 15.21
C LEU A 63 10.73 -14.10 14.55
N VAL A 64 11.02 -14.06 13.25
CA VAL A 64 11.17 -15.28 12.44
C VAL A 64 12.64 -15.63 12.17
N ASP A 65 13.58 -14.69 12.42
CA ASP A 65 15.02 -14.87 12.21
C ASP A 65 15.36 -15.46 10.83
N ALA A 66 14.55 -15.08 9.83
CA ALA A 66 14.69 -15.57 8.47
C ALA A 66 15.56 -14.61 7.66
N ASP A 67 16.67 -15.12 7.15
CA ASP A 67 17.61 -14.37 6.29
C ASP A 67 17.00 -13.92 4.96
N ARG A 68 15.88 -14.51 4.51
CA ARG A 68 15.27 -14.22 3.21
C ARG A 68 13.78 -13.99 3.28
N LEU A 69 13.31 -13.00 2.51
CA LEU A 69 11.91 -12.68 2.35
C LEU A 69 11.28 -13.66 1.32
N PRO A 70 10.34 -14.54 1.72
CA PRO A 70 9.67 -15.42 0.78
C PRO A 70 8.76 -14.62 -0.17
N LEU A 71 8.54 -15.15 -1.38
CA LEU A 71 7.67 -14.55 -2.40
C LEU A 71 6.25 -14.24 -1.86
N ILE A 72 5.75 -15.05 -0.92
CA ILE A 72 4.42 -14.87 -0.32
C ILE A 72 4.30 -13.53 0.45
N ASN A 73 5.40 -13.00 0.98
CA ASN A 73 5.38 -11.71 1.67
C ASN A 73 5.13 -10.55 0.67
N MET A 74 5.52 -10.69 -0.60
CA MET A 74 5.19 -9.73 -1.65
C MET A 74 3.68 -9.63 -1.90
N LEU A 75 2.96 -10.75 -1.77
CA LEU A 75 1.49 -10.76 -1.86
C LEU A 75 0.85 -10.00 -0.68
N GLY A 76 1.49 -10.02 0.49
CA GLY A 76 1.12 -9.19 1.64
C GLY A 76 1.16 -7.69 1.30
N PHE A 77 2.15 -7.23 0.53
CA PHE A 77 2.21 -5.83 0.07
C PHE A 77 1.08 -5.50 -0.91
N VAL A 78 0.73 -6.42 -1.82
CA VAL A 78 -0.41 -6.24 -2.74
C VAL A 78 -1.71 -6.05 -1.95
N LEU A 79 -1.95 -6.91 -0.95
CA LEU A 79 -3.13 -6.83 -0.09
C LEU A 79 -3.13 -5.54 0.74
N LEU A 80 -1.98 -5.14 1.29
CA LEU A 80 -1.84 -3.92 2.08
C LEU A 80 -2.15 -2.67 1.25
N LEU A 81 -1.73 -2.60 -0.01
CA LEU A 81 -2.07 -1.49 -0.89
C LEU A 81 -3.57 -1.41 -1.17
N GLY A 82 -4.22 -2.54 -1.43
CA GLY A 82 -5.66 -2.60 -1.69
C GLY A 82 -6.49 -2.23 -0.46
N LEU A 83 -6.28 -2.94 0.66
CA LEU A 83 -7.03 -2.74 1.90
C LEU A 83 -6.73 -1.39 2.56
N GLY A 84 -5.45 -0.99 2.59
CA GLY A 84 -5.05 0.27 3.24
C GLY A 84 -5.58 1.51 2.53
N THR A 85 -5.94 1.41 1.24
CA THR A 85 -6.58 2.51 0.51
C THR A 85 -8.08 2.60 0.77
N ASP A 86 -8.73 1.48 1.04
CA ASP A 86 -10.17 1.43 1.32
C ASP A 86 -10.53 2.35 2.49
N ASP A 87 -9.76 2.28 3.59
CA ASP A 87 -9.91 3.14 4.77
C ASP A 87 -9.90 4.64 4.41
N THR A 88 -9.01 5.04 3.50
CA THR A 88 -8.89 6.45 3.08
C THR A 88 -10.03 6.90 2.17
N LEU A 89 -10.60 6.00 1.37
CA LEU A 89 -11.79 6.30 0.56
C LEU A 89 -13.01 6.48 1.46
N VAL A 90 -13.20 5.60 2.44
CA VAL A 90 -14.26 5.72 3.44
C VAL A 90 -14.13 7.03 4.21
N TYR A 91 -12.93 7.39 4.66
CA TYR A 91 -12.68 8.66 5.33
C TYR A 91 -13.06 9.87 4.47
N CYS A 92 -12.67 9.86 3.18
CA CYS A 92 -13.01 10.94 2.24
C CYS A 92 -14.53 11.07 2.06
N GLN A 93 -15.23 9.94 1.95
CA GLN A 93 -16.69 9.91 1.78
C GLN A 93 -17.41 10.46 3.02
N VAL A 94 -17.00 10.05 4.22
CA VAL A 94 -17.57 10.54 5.49
C VAL A 94 -17.33 12.04 5.64
N ASN A 95 -16.13 12.52 5.35
CA ASN A 95 -15.81 13.95 5.41
C ASN A 95 -16.66 14.79 4.43
N LEU A 96 -16.92 14.26 3.23
CA LEU A 96 -17.78 14.93 2.25
C LEU A 96 -19.24 14.98 2.72
N LEU A 97 -19.75 13.88 3.27
CA LEU A 97 -21.09 13.80 3.84
C LEU A 97 -21.27 14.78 5.01
N LEU A 98 -20.30 14.81 5.94
CA LEU A 98 -20.32 15.69 7.10
C LEU A 98 -20.37 17.17 6.69
N ARG A 99 -19.58 17.56 5.69
CA ARG A 99 -19.59 18.93 5.15
C ARG A 99 -20.95 19.31 4.57
N HIS A 100 -21.61 18.38 3.88
CA HIS A 100 -22.95 18.62 3.35
C HIS A 100 -23.99 18.82 4.47
N THR A 101 -23.97 17.95 5.50
CA THR A 101 -24.91 18.05 6.63
C THR A 101 -24.70 19.30 7.46
N LEU A 102 -23.45 19.70 7.71
CA LEU A 102 -23.14 20.95 8.43
C LEU A 102 -23.66 22.20 7.70
N MET A 103 -23.56 22.24 6.37
CA MET A 103 -24.09 23.37 5.58
C MET A 103 -25.61 23.48 5.65
N VAL A 104 -26.33 22.36 5.73
CA VAL A 104 -27.79 22.34 5.89
C VAL A 104 -28.22 22.83 7.27
N TRP A 105 -27.44 22.51 8.31
CA TRP A 105 -27.78 22.91 9.68
C TRP A 105 -27.47 24.38 10.00
N THR A 106 -26.56 25.01 9.23
CA THR A 106 -26.21 26.44 9.37
C THR A 106 -27.11 27.40 8.59
N ARG A 107 -28.22 26.91 8.01
CA ARG A 107 -29.22 27.70 7.27
C ARG A 107 -30.56 27.66 7.99
#